data_AF-A0A0H3PKR4-F1
#
_entry.id   AF-A0A0H3PKR4-F1
#
_cell.length_a   1.000
_cell.length_b   1.000
_cell.length_c   1.000
_cell.angle_alpha   90.00
_cell.angle_beta   90.00
_cell.angle_gamma   90.00
#
_symmetry.space_group_name_H-M   'P 1'
#
loop_
_entity.id
_entity.type
_entity.pdbx_description
1 polymer ?
#
loop_
_entity_poly.entity_id
_entity_poly.type
_entity_poly.pdbx_seq_one_letter_code
_entity_poly.pdbx_strand_id
1 'polypeptide(L)' 'MIKYADHLKNVTAKEFCEGVGLKASFATEFSKMRNLTERLKAAGLDTTKL' A
#
# COMPACT_ATOMS: atom_id res chain seq x y z
N MET A 1 -4.36 -1.91 3.08
CA MET A 1 -2.94 -1.62 2.76
C MET A 1 -2.02 -2.69 3.33
N ILE A 2 -1.76 -2.70 4.65
CA ILE A 2 -0.73 -3.58 5.26
C ILE A 2 -1.01 -5.08 5.02
N LYS A 3 -2.25 -5.54 5.23
CA LYS A 3 -2.65 -6.93 4.97
C LYS A 3 -2.38 -7.39 3.51
N TYR A 4 -2.47 -6.46 2.56
CA TYR A 4 -2.30 -6.73 1.12
C TYR A 4 -0.98 -6.17 0.57
N ALA A 5 0.01 -5.91 1.43
CA ALA A 5 1.26 -5.23 1.06
C ALA A 5 1.95 -5.85 -0.16
N ASP A 6 2.04 -7.18 -0.18
CA ASP A 6 2.73 -7.92 -1.25
C ASP A 6 1.97 -7.87 -2.57
N HIS A 7 0.64 -7.87 -2.52
CA HIS A 7 -0.21 -7.72 -3.71
C HIS A 7 -0.13 -6.32 -4.31
N LEU A 8 0.16 -5.31 -3.47
CA LEU A 8 0.18 -3.90 -3.87
C LEU A 8 1.58 -3.41 -4.28
N LYS A 9 2.62 -4.23 -4.17
CA LYS A 9 4.02 -3.84 -4.39
C LYS A 9 4.29 -3.26 -5.78
N ASN A 10 3.63 -3.80 -6.81
CA ASN A 10 3.81 -3.41 -8.21
C ASN A 10 2.67 -2.52 -8.73
N VAL A 11 1.76 -2.08 -7.85
CA VAL A 11 0.62 -1.23 -8.22
C VAL A 11 1.00 0.22 -8.01
N THR A 12 0.89 1.04 -9.05
CA THR A 12 1.10 2.48 -8.93
C THR A 12 -0.04 3.13 -8.16
N ALA A 13 0.21 4.29 -7.54
CA ALA A 13 -0.83 5.02 -6.81
C ALA A 13 -2.03 5.40 -7.71
N LYS A 14 -1.76 5.68 -8.98
CA LYS A 14 -2.80 5.97 -9.99
C LYS A 14 -3.67 4.73 -10.23
N GLU A 15 -3.06 3.60 -10.57
CA GLU A 15 -3.78 2.34 -10.83
C GLU A 15 -4.59 1.90 -9.62
N PHE A 16 -4.04 2.07 -8.41
CA PHE A 16 -4.77 1.78 -7.19
C PHE A 16 -6.02 2.66 -7.06
N CYS A 17 -5.85 3.99 -7.16
CA CYS A 17 -6.97 4.92 -7.03
C CYS A 17 -8.06 4.66 -8.08
N GLU A 18 -7.68 4.45 -9.34
CA GLU A 18 -8.61 4.12 -10.42
C GLU A 18 -9.32 2.78 -10.18
N GLY A 19 -8.57 1.73 -9.83
CA GLY A 19 -9.09 0.38 -9.64
C GLY A 19 -10.06 0.23 -8.47
N VAL A 20 -9.94 1.07 -7.43
CA VAL A 20 -10.85 1.05 -6.27
C VAL A 20 -11.84 2.23 -6.23
N GLY A 21 -11.90 3.04 -7.29
CA GLY A 21 -12.82 4.18 -7.38
C GLY A 21 -12.52 5.33 -6.41
N LEU A 22 -11.26 5.49 -6.00
CA LEU A 22 -10.82 6.60 -5.16
C LEU A 22 -10.41 7.82 -6.01
N LYS A 23 -10.61 9.01 -5.44
CA LYS A 23 -10.10 10.25 -6.03
C LYS A 23 -8.56 10.22 -6.08
N ALA A 24 -8.00 10.80 -7.13
CA ALA A 24 -6.55 10.96 -7.29
C ALA A 24 -5.88 11.71 -6.12
N SER A 25 -6.64 12.51 -5.36
CA SER A 25 -6.16 13.17 -4.14
C SER A 25 -5.64 12.20 -3.09
N PHE A 26 -6.05 10.93 -3.11
CA PHE A 26 -5.59 9.88 -2.19
C PHE A 26 -4.28 9.19 -2.62
N ALA A 27 -3.72 9.52 -3.79
CA ALA A 27 -2.51 8.89 -4.30
C ALA A 27 -1.29 9.13 -3.38
N THR A 28 -1.26 10.29 -2.70
CA THR A 28 -0.20 10.65 -1.76
C THR A 28 -0.26 9.79 -0.50
N GLU A 29 -1.44 9.59 0.05
CA GLU A 29 -1.70 8.76 1.23
C GLU A 29 -1.37 7.30 0.93
N PHE A 30 -1.77 6.80 -0.24
CA PHE A 30 -1.39 5.47 -0.71
C PHE A 30 0.14 5.32 -0.75
N SER A 31 0.84 6.27 -1.37
CA SER A 31 2.30 6.22 -1.50
C SER A 31 3.01 6.24 -0.14
N LYS A 32 2.55 7.09 0.79
CA LYS A 32 3.06 7.15 2.17
C LYS A 32 2.87 5.82 2.89
N MET A 33 1.67 5.25 2.81
CA MET A 33 1.33 3.99 3.46
C MET A 33 2.11 2.81 2.84
N ARG A 34 2.39 2.80 1.53
CA ARG A 34 3.22 1.77 0.87
C ARG A 34 4.65 1.80 1.41
N ASN A 35 5.28 2.97 1.45
CA ASN A 35 6.63 3.15 1.99
C ASN A 35 6.70 2.79 3.49
N LEU A 36 5.69 3.16 4.28
CA LEU A 36 5.61 2.79 5.69
C LEU A 36 5.51 1.27 5.86
N THR A 37 4.69 0.61 5.06
CA THR A 37 4.48 -0.84 5.11
C THR A 37 5.77 -1.59 4.76
N GLU A 38 6.53 -1.14 3.76
CA GLU A 38 7.84 -1.71 3.43
C GLU A 38 8.81 -1.63 4.62
N ARG A 39 8.86 -0.48 5.31
CA ARG A 39 9.70 -0.30 6.51
C ARG A 39 9.27 -1.17 7.67
N LEU A 40 7.96 -1.33 7.88
CA LEU A 40 7.43 -2.21 8.93
C LEU A 40 7.77 -3.68 8.66
N LYS A 41 7.64 -4.14 7.40
CA LYS A 41 8.05 -5.49 7.00
C LYS A 41 9.54 -5.71 7.20
N ALA A 42 10.37 -4.72 6.84
CA ALA A 42 11.81 -4.77 7.10
C ALA A 42 12.15 -4.82 8.60
N ALA A 43 11.27 -4.27 9.45
CA ALA A 43 11.38 -4.34 10.92
C ALA A 43 10.78 -5.62 11.53
N GLY A 44 10.35 -6.60 10.72
CA GLY A 44 9.84 -7.88 11.21
C GLY A 44 8.31 -7.97 11.37
N LEU A 45 7.55 -7.01 10.83
CA LEU A 45 6.10 -7.15 10.75
C LEU A 45 5.72 -8.34 9.85
N ASP A 46 5.02 -9.31 10.44
CA ASP A 46 4.44 -10.45 9.73
C ASP A 46 3.02 -10.15 9.27
N THR A 47 2.86 -9.88 7.97
CA THR A 47 1.57 -9.53 7.36
C THR A 47 0.59 -10.70 7.28
N THR A 48 1.05 -11.94 7.49
CA THR A 48 0.16 -13.13 7.48
C THR A 48 -0.68 -13.27 8.75
N LYS A 49 -0.31 -12.52 9.80
CA LYS A 49 -0.99 -12.49 11.10
C LYS A 49 -2.01 -11.34 11.24
N LEU A 50 -2.33 -10.65 10.14
CA LEU A 50 -3.29 -9.54 10.02
C LEU A 50 -4.47 -9.93 9.13
#